data_AF-A0ABD2FQJ5-F1
#
_entry.id   AF-A0ABD2FQJ5-F1
#
_cell.length_a   1.000
_cell.length_b   1.000
_cell.length_c   1.000
_cell.angle_alpha   90.00
_cell.angle_beta   90.00
_cell.angle_gamma   90.00
#
_symmetry.space_group_name_H-M   'P 1'
#
loop_
_entity.id
_entity.type
_entity.pdbx_description
1 polymer ?
#
loop_
_entity_poly.entity_id
_entity_poly.type
_entity_poly.pdbx_seq_one_letter_code
_entity_poly.pdbx_strand_id
1 'polypeptide(L)'
;MMSSIRGGRVKMQRTLMLMVLVGVIGLSHAAIQRPDYDDTPNPEFLNPSWMASIPDDQPLSEVTLPGTHNTMALYGGVYAECQTWSLASQLRAGVRYLDVRLRHFNGKLNLHHGVSYQRGHFGHVLQGVADFLWEYPSETVLMRVKEECSETYDIYGAVVDYIHRYAHWDLLWHSRILPTVGEARGRLIVLQDFPGPDLGVRYGSMDIADDWKVPTLLHVEDKWQSVYHHLEAAPAGNLAQIYLTYSSGAGVFAYPRAVALRVNAQLFDYLSAKTDLKQRLGIICMDFPAAPTIQMIIDFQLREVQRPVFYAAHHKPSFNYRISSGRNKMLQHFP
;
A
#
# COMPACT_ATOMS: atom_id res chain seq x y z
N MET A 1 75.33 -7.55 34.44
CA MET A 1 74.04 -8.03 35.00
C MET A 1 72.93 -7.28 34.26
N MET A 2 72.38 -7.85 33.18
CA MET A 2 71.13 -8.66 33.18
C MET A 2 70.02 -7.91 33.93
N SER A 3 68.95 -7.38 33.30
CA SER A 3 67.92 -8.11 32.58
C SER A 3 67.07 -7.19 31.67
N SER A 4 66.68 -7.73 30.52
CA SER A 4 65.64 -7.28 29.59
C SER A 4 64.23 -7.46 30.18
N ILE A 5 63.20 -6.75 29.68
CA ILE A 5 62.03 -7.31 28.96
C ILE A 5 60.98 -6.23 28.59
N ARG A 6 60.77 -6.15 27.28
CA ARG A 6 59.63 -5.74 26.43
C ARG A 6 58.25 -5.44 27.05
N GLY A 7 57.65 -4.35 26.54
CA GLY A 7 56.48 -4.38 25.66
C GLY A 7 55.07 -4.49 26.28
N GLY A 8 54.14 -3.60 25.86
CA GLY A 8 52.71 -3.86 26.06
C GLY A 8 51.73 -2.69 25.92
N ARG A 9 51.32 -2.41 24.68
CA ARG A 9 49.96 -1.99 24.23
C ARG A 9 49.24 -0.82 24.92
N VAL A 10 49.07 0.23 24.12
CA VAL A 10 47.92 1.15 24.08
C VAL A 10 46.61 0.37 24.23
N LYS A 11 45.85 0.61 25.31
CA LYS A 11 44.48 0.07 25.48
C LYS A 11 43.46 1.03 24.88
N MET A 12 43.07 0.72 23.64
CA MET A 12 41.87 1.19 22.97
C MET A 12 40.64 0.39 23.47
N GLN A 13 39.48 1.05 23.51
CA GLN A 13 38.11 0.51 23.60
C GLN A 13 37.67 -0.19 24.90
N ARG A 14 36.64 0.38 25.54
CA ARG A 14 35.35 -0.28 25.88
C ARG A 14 34.50 0.61 26.79
N THR A 15 33.69 1.48 26.18
CA THR A 15 32.48 2.01 26.84
C THR A 15 31.37 2.04 25.80
N LEU A 16 30.85 0.85 25.48
CA LEU A 16 29.60 0.68 24.75
C LEU A 16 28.73 -0.28 25.56
N MET A 17 27.44 0.05 25.59
CA MET A 17 26.33 -0.87 25.77
C MET A 17 25.90 -1.17 27.22
N LEU A 18 25.08 -0.27 27.75
CA LEU A 18 24.02 -0.64 28.69
C LEU A 18 22.68 -0.18 28.10
N MET A 19 22.24 -0.82 27.01
CA MET A 19 20.81 -0.95 26.72
C MET A 19 20.44 -2.37 27.07
N VAL A 20 19.73 -2.49 28.18
CA VAL A 20 19.21 -3.75 28.70
C VAL A 20 18.37 -4.42 27.63
N LEU A 21 18.79 -5.65 27.35
CA LEU A 21 18.14 -6.69 26.60
C LEU A 21 16.68 -6.87 27.06
N VAL A 22 15.72 -6.17 26.45
CA VAL A 22 14.33 -6.66 26.40
C VAL A 22 14.28 -7.68 25.26
N GLY A 23 14.88 -8.83 25.54
CA GLY A 23 14.86 -9.99 24.67
C GLY A 23 13.49 -10.66 24.76
N VAL A 24 12.74 -10.53 23.67
CA VAL A 24 11.98 -11.62 23.03
C VAL A 24 11.15 -12.45 24.02
N ILE A 25 10.03 -11.89 24.48
CA ILE A 25 8.83 -12.72 24.50
C ILE A 25 8.30 -12.64 23.07
N GLY A 26 8.55 -13.71 22.30
CA GLY A 26 7.85 -13.96 21.06
C GLY A 26 6.38 -14.19 21.38
N LEU A 27 5.65 -13.11 21.67
CA LEU A 27 4.23 -13.07 21.38
C LEU A 27 4.19 -13.16 19.86
N SER A 28 3.94 -14.37 19.37
CA SER A 28 3.43 -14.59 18.02
C SER A 28 2.23 -13.65 17.87
N HIS A 29 2.45 -12.47 17.31
CA HIS A 29 1.34 -11.62 16.90
C HIS A 29 0.69 -12.42 15.77
N ALA A 30 -0.48 -12.98 16.05
CA ALA A 30 -1.28 -13.56 14.99
C ALA A 30 -1.51 -12.45 13.96
N ALA A 31 -1.26 -12.75 12.70
CA ALA A 31 -1.57 -11.81 11.63
C ALA A 31 -3.06 -11.43 11.72
N ILE A 32 -3.34 -10.16 11.49
CA ILE A 32 -4.66 -9.54 11.53
C ILE A 32 -5.15 -9.43 10.09
N GLN A 33 -6.34 -9.97 9.84
CA GLN A 33 -7.10 -9.75 8.62
C GLN A 33 -8.45 -9.16 9.01
N ARG A 34 -8.65 -7.88 8.70
CA ARG A 34 -9.89 -7.12 8.87
C ARG A 34 -10.24 -6.42 7.56
N PRO A 35 -11.49 -5.95 7.39
CA PRO A 35 -11.87 -5.20 6.21
C PRO A 35 -11.07 -3.91 5.97
N ASP A 36 -10.55 -3.30 7.04
CA ASP A 36 -9.79 -2.05 7.04
C ASP A 36 -8.26 -2.24 7.08
N TYR A 37 -7.77 -3.44 7.44
CA TYR A 37 -6.36 -3.67 7.67
C TYR A 37 -6.00 -5.14 7.48
N ASP A 38 -4.94 -5.42 6.74
CA ASP A 38 -4.47 -6.79 6.50
C ASP A 38 -2.94 -6.84 6.57
N ASP A 39 -2.43 -7.65 7.50
CA ASP A 39 -1.01 -7.99 7.57
C ASP A 39 -0.70 -9.48 7.44
N THR A 40 -1.67 -10.23 6.93
CA THR A 40 -1.44 -11.60 6.50
C THR A 40 -0.55 -11.64 5.26
N PRO A 41 0.02 -12.81 4.90
CA PRO A 41 0.87 -12.93 3.72
C PRO A 41 0.15 -12.73 2.39
N ASN A 42 -1.18 -12.91 2.33
CA ASN A 42 -1.95 -12.88 1.10
C ASN A 42 -3.29 -12.16 1.30
N PRO A 43 -3.76 -11.39 0.31
CA PRO A 43 -5.07 -10.76 0.36
C PRO A 43 -6.20 -11.79 0.47
N GLU A 44 -7.29 -11.39 1.14
CA GLU A 44 -8.50 -12.21 1.29
C GLU A 44 -9.10 -12.62 -0.06
N PHE A 45 -9.10 -11.72 -1.04
CA PHE A 45 -9.54 -11.97 -2.41
C PHE A 45 -8.79 -11.06 -3.40
N LEU A 46 -8.93 -11.35 -4.70
CA LEU A 46 -8.24 -10.66 -5.79
C LEU A 46 -9.23 -9.97 -6.73
N ASN A 47 -8.81 -8.86 -7.32
CA ASN A 47 -9.51 -8.18 -8.41
C ASN A 47 -8.50 -7.60 -9.41
N PRO A 48 -7.85 -8.46 -10.24
CA PRO A 48 -6.71 -8.06 -11.04
C PRO A 48 -7.07 -7.28 -12.32
N SER A 49 -8.33 -7.22 -12.74
CA SER A 49 -8.75 -6.65 -14.03
C SER A 49 -9.89 -5.63 -13.91
N TRP A 50 -9.96 -4.94 -12.78
CA TRP A 50 -11.09 -4.08 -12.46
C TRP A 50 -11.21 -2.86 -13.39
N MET A 51 -10.09 -2.36 -13.93
CA MET A 51 -10.11 -1.20 -14.83
C MET A 51 -10.71 -1.53 -16.21
N ALA A 52 -10.89 -2.80 -16.56
CA ALA A 52 -11.56 -3.22 -17.80
C ALA A 52 -12.99 -2.67 -17.94
N SER A 53 -13.63 -2.33 -16.83
CA SER A 53 -15.00 -1.81 -16.79
C SER A 53 -15.11 -0.28 -16.96
N ILE A 54 -13.99 0.44 -16.89
CA ILE A 54 -13.96 1.90 -17.00
C ILE A 54 -13.94 2.30 -18.49
N PRO A 55 -14.75 3.27 -18.94
CA PRO A 55 -14.71 3.75 -20.33
C PRO A 55 -13.35 4.31 -20.76
N ASP A 56 -12.96 4.08 -22.01
CA ASP A 56 -11.65 4.48 -22.54
C ASP A 56 -11.46 6.01 -22.64
N ASP A 57 -12.54 6.77 -22.75
CA ASP A 57 -12.56 8.23 -22.82
C ASP A 57 -12.51 8.91 -21.44
N GLN A 58 -12.67 8.15 -20.35
CA GLN A 58 -12.54 8.67 -18.99
C GLN A 58 -11.11 9.19 -18.77
N PRO A 59 -10.92 10.45 -18.32
CA PRO A 59 -9.60 10.94 -17.93
C PRO A 59 -9.03 10.13 -16.76
N LEU A 60 -7.77 9.69 -16.86
CA LEU A 60 -7.15 8.92 -15.78
C LEU A 60 -7.04 9.74 -14.48
N SER A 61 -6.92 11.06 -14.59
CA SER A 61 -6.92 11.98 -13.45
C SER A 61 -8.17 11.84 -12.59
N GLU A 62 -9.30 11.46 -13.19
CA GLU A 62 -10.60 11.36 -12.54
C GLU A 62 -10.88 9.97 -11.93
N VAL A 63 -10.01 8.99 -12.17
CA VAL A 63 -10.15 7.64 -11.61
C VAL A 63 -9.66 7.63 -10.16
N THR A 64 -10.48 7.12 -9.23
CA THR A 64 -10.03 6.80 -7.87
C THR A 64 -9.24 5.49 -7.89
N LEU A 65 -7.98 5.54 -7.43
CA LEU A 65 -7.05 4.41 -7.48
C LEU A 65 -6.59 3.99 -6.06
N PRO A 66 -6.60 2.69 -5.74
CA PRO A 66 -5.92 2.18 -4.56
C PRO A 66 -4.39 2.18 -4.78
N GLY A 67 -3.65 2.64 -3.76
CA GLY A 67 -2.19 2.74 -3.78
C GLY A 67 -1.51 2.19 -2.52
N THR A 68 -0.23 1.84 -2.63
CA THR A 68 0.58 1.41 -1.47
C THR A 68 1.76 2.34 -1.24
N HIS A 69 1.90 2.82 0.00
CA HIS A 69 3.04 3.62 0.43
C HIS A 69 4.24 2.71 0.63
N ASN A 70 5.42 3.15 0.18
CA ASN A 70 6.65 2.35 0.21
C ASN A 70 6.37 0.89 -0.19
N THR A 71 5.84 0.69 -1.40
CA THR A 71 5.26 -0.58 -1.89
C THR A 71 6.11 -1.82 -1.58
N MET A 72 7.43 -1.68 -1.63
CA MET A 72 8.38 -2.77 -1.43
C MET A 72 8.96 -2.85 -0.01
N ALA A 73 8.46 -2.05 0.94
CA ALA A 73 8.93 -2.04 2.32
C ALA A 73 8.33 -3.20 3.12
N LEU A 74 8.83 -4.40 2.79
CA LEU A 74 8.44 -5.70 3.36
C LEU A 74 9.38 -6.18 4.47
N TYR A 75 10.49 -5.47 4.69
CA TYR A 75 11.54 -5.87 5.60
C TYR A 75 12.11 -4.71 6.43
N GLY A 76 12.75 -5.07 7.55
CA GLY A 76 13.44 -4.13 8.44
C GLY A 76 12.69 -3.88 9.76
N GLY A 77 11.66 -4.68 10.05
CA GLY A 77 10.96 -4.66 11.32
C GLY A 77 10.03 -3.46 11.48
N VAL A 78 9.58 -3.25 12.72
CA VAL A 78 8.46 -2.36 13.05
C VAL A 78 8.60 -0.93 12.55
N TYR A 79 9.81 -0.41 12.35
CA TYR A 79 10.04 0.97 11.90
C TYR A 79 10.11 1.11 10.38
N ALA A 80 10.34 0.02 9.64
CA ALA A 80 10.55 0.07 8.20
C ALA A 80 9.45 -0.64 7.42
N GLU A 81 8.79 -1.65 7.98
CA GLU A 81 7.75 -2.39 7.27
C GLU A 81 6.48 -1.55 7.12
N CYS A 82 6.03 -1.39 5.88
CA CYS A 82 4.79 -0.69 5.50
C CYS A 82 3.78 -1.63 4.81
N GLN A 83 4.25 -2.78 4.32
CA GLN A 83 3.45 -3.73 3.56
C GLN A 83 3.80 -5.17 3.99
N THR A 84 2.87 -6.12 3.83
CA THR A 84 3.13 -7.56 3.99
C THR A 84 2.99 -8.33 2.68
N TRP A 85 2.11 -7.87 1.79
CA TRP A 85 1.87 -8.51 0.51
C TRP A 85 3.01 -8.28 -0.46
N SER A 86 3.34 -9.31 -1.24
CA SER A 86 4.25 -9.18 -2.38
C SER A 86 3.71 -8.19 -3.41
N LEU A 87 4.58 -7.62 -4.26
CA LEU A 87 4.16 -6.77 -5.38
C LEU A 87 3.06 -7.43 -6.23
N ALA A 88 3.24 -8.71 -6.55
CA ALA A 88 2.27 -9.48 -7.33
C ALA A 88 0.91 -9.61 -6.61
N SER A 89 0.93 -9.82 -5.29
CA SER A 89 -0.28 -9.88 -4.47
C SER A 89 -0.97 -8.51 -4.39
N GLN A 90 -0.21 -7.42 -4.23
CA GLN A 90 -0.76 -6.05 -4.23
C GLN A 90 -1.45 -5.72 -5.56
N LEU A 91 -0.79 -5.96 -6.69
CA LEU A 91 -1.34 -5.72 -8.03
C LEU A 91 -2.60 -6.57 -8.29
N ARG A 92 -2.57 -7.86 -7.93
CA ARG A 92 -3.74 -8.74 -8.10
C ARG A 92 -4.87 -8.44 -7.12
N ALA A 93 -4.60 -7.87 -5.95
CA ALA A 93 -5.63 -7.38 -5.03
C ALA A 93 -6.37 -6.15 -5.57
N GLY A 94 -5.73 -5.38 -6.48
CA GLY A 94 -6.33 -4.24 -7.15
C GLY A 94 -5.51 -2.95 -7.10
N VAL A 95 -4.35 -2.94 -6.41
CA VAL A 95 -3.46 -1.76 -6.32
C VAL A 95 -2.98 -1.32 -7.69
N ARG A 96 -3.07 -0.03 -8.00
CA ARG A 96 -2.62 0.57 -9.28
C ARG A 96 -1.65 1.74 -9.11
N TYR A 97 -1.42 2.20 -7.88
CA TYR A 97 -0.36 3.15 -7.56
C TYR A 97 0.70 2.51 -6.66
N LEU A 98 1.97 2.64 -7.07
CA LEU A 98 3.13 2.11 -6.36
C LEU A 98 4.08 3.24 -5.96
N ASP A 99 4.40 3.37 -4.67
CA ASP A 99 5.45 4.25 -4.17
C ASP A 99 6.78 3.48 -4.07
N VAL A 100 7.62 3.62 -5.09
CA VAL A 100 8.90 2.89 -5.23
C VAL A 100 10.07 3.82 -4.90
N ARG A 101 10.77 3.46 -3.83
CA ARG A 101 11.87 4.25 -3.28
C ARG A 101 13.20 3.53 -3.43
N LEU A 102 14.17 4.25 -4.01
CA LEU A 102 15.41 3.68 -4.53
C LEU A 102 16.63 4.38 -3.93
N ARG A 103 17.55 3.60 -3.36
CA ARG A 103 18.90 4.06 -3.09
C ARG A 103 19.80 3.77 -4.28
N HIS A 104 20.41 4.82 -4.81
CA HIS A 104 21.42 4.74 -5.85
C HIS A 104 22.81 4.59 -5.21
N PHE A 105 23.49 3.50 -5.52
CA PHE A 105 24.84 3.25 -5.08
C PHE A 105 25.61 2.44 -6.13
N ASN A 106 26.74 2.95 -6.60
CA ASN A 106 27.60 2.31 -7.62
C ASN A 106 26.82 1.86 -8.88
N GLY A 107 25.95 2.73 -9.43
CA GLY A 107 25.16 2.43 -10.63
C GLY A 107 23.99 1.46 -10.40
N LYS A 108 23.75 1.01 -9.17
CA LYS A 108 22.66 0.10 -8.82
C LYS A 108 21.53 0.85 -8.10
N LEU A 109 20.30 0.49 -8.42
CA LEU A 109 19.08 1.04 -7.82
C LEU A 109 18.44 0.00 -6.90
N ASN A 110 18.76 0.06 -5.61
CA ASN A 110 18.26 -0.87 -4.60
C ASN A 110 17.01 -0.32 -3.91
N LEU A 111 16.07 -1.20 -3.56
CA LEU A 111 14.84 -0.82 -2.85
C LEU A 111 15.15 -0.50 -1.39
N HIS A 112 14.67 0.65 -0.91
CA HIS A 112 14.98 1.15 0.42
C HIS A 112 13.77 1.83 1.08
N HIS A 113 13.72 1.77 2.41
CA HIS A 113 12.91 2.66 3.23
C HIS A 113 13.83 3.27 4.31
N GLY A 114 14.15 4.56 4.15
CA GLY A 114 15.29 5.17 4.83
C GLY A 114 16.57 4.35 4.63
N VAL A 115 17.24 4.04 5.74
CA VAL A 115 18.47 3.23 5.73
C VAL A 115 18.21 1.72 5.53
N SER A 116 16.96 1.26 5.61
CA SER A 116 16.62 -0.16 5.57
C SER A 116 16.55 -0.69 4.14
N TYR A 117 17.45 -1.61 3.80
CA TYR A 117 17.44 -2.33 2.52
C TYR A 117 16.30 -3.36 2.46
N GLN A 118 15.51 -3.28 1.40
CA GLN A 118 14.29 -4.09 1.21
C GLN A 118 14.52 -5.38 0.41
N ARG A 119 15.77 -5.89 0.38
CA ARG A 119 16.12 -7.20 -0.20
C ARG A 119 15.79 -7.34 -1.69
N GLY A 120 15.75 -6.24 -2.44
CA GLY A 120 15.56 -6.26 -3.88
C GLY A 120 16.03 -4.97 -4.56
N HIS A 121 15.93 -4.93 -5.88
CA HIS A 121 16.31 -3.77 -6.70
C HIS A 121 15.20 -3.41 -7.69
N PHE A 122 15.32 -2.23 -8.30
CA PHE A 122 14.29 -1.67 -9.17
C PHE A 122 13.85 -2.61 -10.31
N GLY A 123 14.79 -3.37 -10.87
CA GLY A 123 14.50 -4.36 -11.91
C GLY A 123 13.44 -5.41 -11.55
N HIS A 124 13.38 -5.84 -10.27
CA HIS A 124 12.33 -6.78 -9.83
C HIS A 124 10.94 -6.15 -9.89
N VAL A 125 10.85 -4.84 -9.61
CA VAL A 125 9.58 -4.11 -9.66
C VAL A 125 9.16 -3.90 -11.11
N LEU A 126 10.09 -3.50 -11.98
CA LEU A 126 9.84 -3.32 -13.41
C LEU A 126 9.35 -4.61 -14.07
N GLN A 127 10.01 -5.74 -13.80
CA GLN A 127 9.59 -7.05 -14.31
C GLN A 127 8.21 -7.44 -13.77
N GLY A 128 7.97 -7.31 -12.46
CA GLY A 128 6.67 -7.66 -11.88
C GLY A 128 5.52 -6.82 -12.43
N VAL A 129 5.76 -5.55 -12.75
CA VAL A 129 4.76 -4.68 -13.41
C VAL A 129 4.59 -5.04 -14.89
N ALA A 130 5.67 -5.31 -15.61
CA ALA A 130 5.61 -5.74 -17.00
C ALA A 130 4.83 -7.05 -17.15
N ASP A 131 5.11 -8.04 -16.30
CA ASP A 131 4.40 -9.32 -16.27
C ASP A 131 2.92 -9.13 -15.96
N PHE A 132 2.58 -8.26 -15.00
CA PHE A 132 1.20 -7.95 -14.64
C PHE A 132 0.44 -7.27 -15.79
N LEU A 133 1.03 -6.27 -16.44
CA LEU A 133 0.40 -5.55 -17.55
C LEU A 133 0.30 -6.41 -18.82
N TRP A 134 1.20 -7.38 -19.00
CA TRP A 134 1.09 -8.40 -20.04
C TRP A 134 -0.07 -9.36 -19.77
N GLU A 135 -0.23 -9.83 -18.52
CA GLU A 135 -1.31 -10.72 -18.11
C GLU A 135 -2.69 -10.02 -18.12
N TYR A 136 -2.72 -8.74 -17.77
CA TYR A 136 -3.93 -7.92 -17.66
C TYR A 136 -3.82 -6.61 -18.45
N PRO A 137 -3.91 -6.67 -19.80
CA PRO A 137 -3.67 -5.52 -20.67
C PRO A 137 -4.74 -4.42 -20.56
N SER A 138 -5.86 -4.68 -19.88
CA SER A 138 -6.87 -3.66 -19.58
C SER A 138 -6.41 -2.66 -18.52
N GLU A 139 -5.37 -2.99 -17.74
CA GLU A 139 -4.93 -2.22 -16.59
C GLU A 139 -3.82 -1.23 -16.95
N THR A 140 -3.56 -0.29 -16.05
CA THR A 140 -2.40 0.61 -16.09
C THR A 140 -1.78 0.68 -14.70
N VAL A 141 -0.49 0.94 -14.59
CA VAL A 141 0.18 1.10 -13.29
C VAL A 141 0.86 2.45 -13.22
N LEU A 142 0.55 3.22 -12.17
CA LEU A 142 1.26 4.45 -11.83
C LEU A 142 2.35 4.11 -10.82
N MET A 143 3.58 4.52 -11.10
CA MET A 143 4.72 4.22 -10.23
C MET A 143 5.48 5.49 -9.90
N ARG A 144 5.39 5.95 -8.66
CA ARG A 144 6.33 6.94 -8.15
C ARG A 144 7.70 6.29 -8.07
N VAL A 145 8.67 6.93 -8.73
CA VAL A 145 10.07 6.58 -8.60
C VAL A 145 10.75 7.73 -7.89
N LYS A 146 11.24 7.46 -6.68
CA LYS A 146 11.87 8.45 -5.81
C LYS A 146 13.23 7.95 -5.34
N GLU A 147 14.18 8.86 -5.23
CA GLU A 147 15.45 8.59 -4.58
C GLU A 147 15.32 8.59 -3.04
N GLU A 148 15.98 7.63 -2.38
CA GLU A 148 15.90 7.40 -0.92
C GLU A 148 17.30 7.15 -0.35
N CYS A 149 17.76 8.04 0.53
CA CYS A 149 19.08 7.94 1.19
C CYS A 149 20.27 7.74 0.23
N SER A 150 20.20 8.32 -0.97
CA SER A 150 21.32 8.28 -1.93
C SER A 150 22.34 9.39 -1.68
N GLU A 151 23.53 9.19 -2.20
CA GLU A 151 24.67 10.11 -2.09
C GLU A 151 24.83 10.99 -3.35
N THR A 152 24.19 10.61 -4.47
CA THR A 152 24.42 11.20 -5.79
C THR A 152 23.44 12.30 -6.20
N TYR A 153 22.17 12.21 -5.78
CA TYR A 153 21.10 13.11 -6.22
C TYR A 153 20.83 13.15 -7.74
N ASP A 154 21.34 12.15 -8.45
CA ASP A 154 21.14 11.90 -9.88
C ASP A 154 20.96 10.40 -10.10
N ILE A 155 19.73 10.00 -10.40
CA ILE A 155 19.36 8.61 -10.71
C ILE A 155 18.84 8.43 -12.12
N TYR A 156 18.73 9.50 -12.93
CA TYR A 156 18.04 9.45 -14.21
C TYR A 156 18.67 8.42 -15.15
N GLY A 157 20.00 8.48 -15.34
CA GLY A 157 20.71 7.55 -16.20
C GLY A 157 20.58 6.10 -15.74
N ALA A 158 20.62 5.86 -14.43
CA ALA A 158 20.43 4.53 -13.87
C ALA A 158 18.98 4.03 -14.06
N VAL A 159 17.98 4.89 -13.90
CA VAL A 159 16.57 4.53 -14.13
C VAL A 159 16.35 4.13 -15.59
N VAL A 160 16.87 4.92 -16.54
CA VAL A 160 16.80 4.61 -17.98
C VAL A 160 17.47 3.28 -18.29
N ASP A 161 18.68 3.05 -17.78
CA ASP A 161 19.39 1.78 -17.95
C ASP A 161 18.59 0.58 -17.38
N TYR A 162 17.99 0.73 -16.20
CA TYR A 162 17.13 -0.31 -15.63
C TYR A 162 15.88 -0.56 -16.47
N ILE A 163 15.24 0.46 -17.01
CA ILE A 163 14.08 0.31 -17.92
C ILE A 163 14.49 -0.49 -19.16
N HIS A 164 15.64 -0.18 -19.77
CA HIS A 164 16.15 -0.93 -20.93
C HIS A 164 16.46 -2.39 -20.62
N ARG A 165 16.94 -2.69 -19.40
CA ARG A 165 17.37 -4.06 -19.02
C ARG A 165 16.22 -4.94 -18.51
N TYR A 166 15.23 -4.36 -17.84
CA TYR A 166 14.22 -5.12 -17.08
C TYR A 166 12.78 -4.88 -17.54
N ALA A 167 12.56 -3.94 -18.45
CA ALA A 167 11.29 -3.67 -19.09
C ALA A 167 11.54 -3.37 -20.58
N HIS A 168 10.58 -2.70 -21.23
CA HIS A 168 10.72 -2.23 -22.59
C HIS A 168 10.28 -0.77 -22.67
N TRP A 169 10.89 0.02 -23.56
CA TRP A 169 10.55 1.43 -23.71
C TRP A 169 9.08 1.62 -24.08
N ASP A 170 8.52 0.72 -24.88
CA ASP A 170 7.11 0.74 -25.29
C ASP A 170 6.14 0.44 -24.14
N LEU A 171 6.60 -0.10 -23.01
CA LEU A 171 5.75 -0.26 -21.82
C LEU A 171 5.38 1.12 -21.22
N LEU A 172 6.23 2.13 -21.39
CA LEU A 172 6.08 3.40 -20.70
C LEU A 172 5.11 4.35 -21.41
N TRP A 173 4.44 5.18 -20.60
CA TRP A 173 3.80 6.42 -21.04
C TRP A 173 4.82 7.57 -21.01
N HIS A 174 5.20 8.08 -22.18
CA HIS A 174 6.31 9.04 -22.35
C HIS A 174 5.89 10.52 -22.33
N SER A 175 4.68 10.84 -21.83
CA SER A 175 4.18 12.21 -21.78
C SER A 175 4.04 12.71 -20.35
N ARG A 176 4.21 14.02 -20.17
CA ARG A 176 3.89 14.73 -18.91
C ARG A 176 2.39 14.89 -18.71
N ILE A 177 1.62 14.85 -19.80
CA ILE A 177 0.18 15.02 -19.78
C ILE A 177 -0.43 13.69 -19.35
N LEU A 178 -1.40 13.74 -18.44
CA LEU A 178 -2.11 12.55 -18.01
C LEU A 178 -2.95 11.98 -19.17
N PRO A 179 -2.87 10.66 -19.42
CA PRO A 179 -3.63 10.02 -20.48
C PRO A 179 -5.11 9.86 -20.11
N THR A 180 -5.96 9.53 -21.09
CA THR A 180 -7.23 8.86 -20.79
C THR A 180 -6.98 7.42 -20.34
N VAL A 181 -8.00 6.76 -19.79
CA VAL A 181 -7.90 5.34 -19.41
C VAL A 181 -7.53 4.48 -20.61
N GLY A 182 -8.14 4.70 -21.78
CA GLY A 182 -7.86 3.94 -23.00
C GLY A 182 -6.40 4.07 -23.46
N GLU A 183 -5.84 5.27 -23.42
CA GLU A 183 -4.42 5.52 -23.73
C GLU A 183 -3.46 4.90 -22.69
N ALA A 184 -3.91 4.79 -21.44
CA ALA A 184 -3.12 4.25 -20.34
C ALA A 184 -3.06 2.72 -20.29
N ARG A 185 -4.01 2.02 -20.93
CA ARG A 185 -4.10 0.55 -20.87
C ARG A 185 -2.83 -0.12 -21.37
N GLY A 186 -2.35 -1.12 -20.62
CA GLY A 186 -1.10 -1.83 -20.87
C GLY A 186 0.15 -0.98 -20.66
N ARG A 187 0.04 0.22 -20.07
CA ARG A 187 1.18 1.13 -19.86
C ARG A 187 1.58 1.25 -18.39
N LEU A 188 2.88 1.44 -18.19
CA LEU A 188 3.47 1.95 -16.96
C LEU A 188 3.61 3.46 -17.06
N ILE A 189 2.96 4.20 -16.16
CA ILE A 189 3.10 5.65 -16.03
C ILE A 189 4.09 5.92 -14.91
N VAL A 190 5.29 6.35 -15.27
CA VAL A 190 6.29 6.78 -14.28
C VAL A 190 5.89 8.15 -13.74
N LEU A 191 5.70 8.22 -12.43
CA LEU A 191 5.56 9.46 -11.67
C LEU A 191 6.96 9.85 -11.19
N GLN A 192 7.61 10.70 -11.97
CA GLN A 192 9.01 11.05 -11.79
C GLN A 192 9.19 12.03 -10.62
N ASP A 193 9.81 11.54 -9.54
CA ASP A 193 10.18 12.29 -8.34
C ASP A 193 11.71 12.36 -8.20
N PHE A 194 12.37 12.76 -9.29
CA PHE A 194 13.80 13.00 -9.39
C PHE A 194 14.11 13.92 -10.59
N PRO A 195 15.25 14.63 -10.59
CA PRO A 195 15.64 15.53 -11.68
C PRO A 195 16.01 14.77 -12.98
N GLY A 196 16.10 15.49 -14.10
CA GLY A 196 16.47 14.93 -15.41
C GLY A 196 15.36 15.10 -16.46
N PRO A 197 15.57 14.65 -17.70
CA PRO A 197 14.54 14.65 -18.75
C PRO A 197 13.27 13.89 -18.33
N ASP A 198 12.17 14.08 -19.06
CA ASP A 198 10.92 13.41 -18.72
C ASP A 198 10.91 11.96 -19.18
N LEU A 199 10.58 11.07 -18.26
CA LEU A 199 10.21 9.69 -18.55
C LEU A 199 8.70 9.45 -18.48
N GLY A 200 7.96 10.42 -17.94
CA GLY A 200 6.52 10.35 -17.72
C GLY A 200 6.00 11.61 -17.04
N VAL A 201 5.04 11.45 -16.14
CA VAL A 201 4.39 12.55 -15.44
C VAL A 201 5.26 13.01 -14.27
N ARG A 202 5.32 14.32 -14.03
CA ARG A 202 6.08 14.87 -12.89
C ARG A 202 5.30 14.64 -11.60
N TYR A 203 5.92 14.02 -10.60
CA TYR A 203 5.27 13.76 -9.32
C TYR A 203 4.69 15.05 -8.70
N GLY A 204 5.45 16.14 -8.74
CA GLY A 204 5.04 17.45 -8.22
C GLY A 204 3.95 18.19 -9.01
N SER A 205 3.41 17.63 -10.11
CA SER A 205 2.24 18.23 -10.78
C SER A 205 0.90 17.79 -10.19
N MET A 206 0.91 16.82 -9.28
CA MET A 206 -0.27 16.34 -8.55
C MET A 206 -0.59 17.25 -7.36
N ASP A 207 -1.83 17.17 -6.86
CA ASP A 207 -2.23 17.71 -5.56
C ASP A 207 -1.98 16.64 -4.50
N ILE A 208 -1.12 16.89 -3.51
CA ILE A 208 -0.55 15.85 -2.65
C ILE A 208 -0.72 16.23 -1.17
N ALA A 209 -1.34 15.34 -0.41
CA ALA A 209 -1.33 15.37 1.06
C ALA A 209 -0.45 14.25 1.62
N ASP A 210 0.71 14.61 2.17
CA ASP A 210 1.72 13.70 2.75
C ASP A 210 2.19 14.16 4.14
N ASP A 211 1.24 14.46 5.04
CA ASP A 211 1.53 14.69 6.45
C ASP A 211 1.87 13.37 7.15
N TRP A 212 3.05 12.82 6.85
CA TRP A 212 3.47 11.48 7.30
C TRP A 212 3.94 11.44 8.77
N LYS A 213 4.26 12.59 9.36
CA LYS A 213 4.84 12.66 10.72
C LYS A 213 3.77 12.44 11.77
N VAL A 214 3.80 11.26 12.40
CA VAL A 214 2.93 10.91 13.53
C VAL A 214 3.83 10.61 14.74
N PRO A 215 4.25 11.61 15.54
CA PRO A 215 5.26 11.42 16.58
C PRO A 215 4.87 10.34 17.60
N THR A 216 3.58 10.30 17.96
CA THR A 216 2.98 9.34 18.89
C THR A 216 1.55 9.02 18.45
N LEU A 217 0.96 7.96 19.00
CA LEU A 217 -0.42 7.56 18.68
C LEU A 217 -1.49 8.59 19.09
N LEU A 218 -1.14 9.61 19.88
CA LEU A 218 -2.03 10.73 20.19
C LEU A 218 -2.25 11.66 18.99
N HIS A 219 -1.36 11.63 18.00
CA HIS A 219 -1.40 12.47 16.79
C HIS A 219 -2.05 11.76 15.60
N VAL A 220 -2.63 10.57 15.81
CA VAL A 220 -3.36 9.85 14.77
C VAL A 220 -4.55 10.65 14.28
N GLU A 221 -5.20 11.41 15.17
CA GLU A 221 -6.31 12.28 14.79
C GLU A 221 -5.86 13.39 13.85
N ASP A 222 -4.73 14.06 14.13
CA ASP A 222 -4.19 15.09 13.24
C ASP A 222 -3.88 14.53 11.84
N LYS A 223 -3.30 13.31 11.80
CA LYS A 223 -3.08 12.58 10.54
C LYS A 223 -4.39 12.32 9.81
N TRP A 224 -5.41 11.86 10.53
CA TRP A 224 -6.73 11.61 9.95
C TRP A 224 -7.37 12.89 9.41
N GLN A 225 -7.30 14.01 10.14
CA GLN A 225 -7.84 15.29 9.67
C GLN A 225 -7.19 15.76 8.37
N SER A 226 -5.88 15.57 8.22
CA SER A 226 -5.17 15.83 6.94
C SER A 226 -5.72 14.95 5.80
N VAL A 227 -5.87 13.65 6.04
CA VAL A 227 -6.46 12.70 5.08
C VAL A 227 -7.89 13.11 4.71
N TYR A 228 -8.73 13.35 5.70
CA TYR A 228 -10.13 13.72 5.54
C TYR A 228 -10.28 15.00 4.71
N HIS A 229 -9.55 16.06 5.06
CA HIS A 229 -9.64 17.33 4.33
C HIS A 229 -9.22 17.19 2.86
N HIS A 230 -8.19 16.41 2.57
CA HIS A 230 -7.74 16.21 1.19
C HIS A 230 -8.74 15.35 0.38
N LEU A 231 -9.34 14.32 1.00
CA LEU A 231 -10.40 13.53 0.37
C LEU A 231 -11.66 14.37 0.10
N GLU A 232 -12.05 15.27 1.00
CA GLU A 232 -13.19 16.17 0.77
C GLU A 232 -12.89 17.25 -0.29
N ALA A 233 -11.62 17.61 -0.49
CA ALA A 233 -11.23 18.57 -1.53
C ALA A 233 -11.23 17.96 -2.94
N ALA A 234 -10.88 16.67 -3.07
CA ALA A 234 -10.67 16.02 -4.36
C ALA A 234 -11.87 16.07 -5.34
N PRO A 235 -13.14 15.90 -4.91
CA PRO A 235 -14.29 15.97 -5.82
C PRO A 235 -14.50 17.34 -6.47
N ALA A 236 -14.15 18.43 -5.77
CA ALA A 236 -14.33 19.81 -6.24
C ALA A 236 -13.03 20.44 -6.77
N GLY A 237 -11.93 19.70 -6.69
CA GLY A 237 -10.60 20.13 -7.08
C GLY A 237 -10.38 20.20 -8.59
N ASN A 238 -9.13 20.46 -8.96
CA ASN A 238 -8.75 20.50 -10.37
C ASN A 238 -8.83 19.11 -11.02
N LEU A 239 -9.71 18.94 -12.01
CA LEU A 239 -9.93 17.67 -12.72
C LEU A 239 -8.74 17.26 -13.61
N ALA A 240 -7.85 18.20 -13.96
CA ALA A 240 -6.66 17.91 -14.75
C ALA A 240 -5.46 17.41 -13.93
N GLN A 241 -5.51 17.51 -12.59
CA GLN A 241 -4.48 16.99 -11.69
C GLN A 241 -4.94 15.68 -11.10
N ILE A 242 -4.04 14.82 -10.62
CA ILE A 242 -4.39 13.72 -9.70
C ILE A 242 -4.31 14.25 -8.27
N TYR A 243 -5.29 13.91 -7.44
CA TYR A 243 -5.19 14.05 -5.98
C TYR A 243 -4.54 12.79 -5.42
N LEU A 244 -3.45 12.92 -4.66
CA LEU A 244 -2.75 11.81 -4.01
C LEU A 244 -2.77 11.99 -2.50
N THR A 245 -3.59 11.18 -1.82
CA THR A 245 -3.77 11.21 -0.38
C THR A 245 -3.00 10.06 0.26
N TYR A 246 -1.98 10.38 1.06
CA TYR A 246 -1.31 9.38 1.89
C TYR A 246 -2.07 9.19 3.20
N SER A 247 -2.61 8.01 3.46
CA SER A 247 -3.13 7.62 4.78
C SER A 247 -2.05 7.02 5.69
N SER A 248 -0.87 6.72 5.13
CA SER A 248 0.30 6.23 5.85
C SER A 248 0.94 7.31 6.75
N GLY A 249 1.64 6.86 7.79
CA GLY A 249 2.38 7.75 8.67
C GLY A 249 3.24 6.99 9.67
N ALA A 250 4.24 7.66 10.24
CA ALA A 250 5.15 7.08 11.20
C ALA A 250 5.78 8.13 12.13
N GLY A 251 6.26 7.65 13.26
CA GLY A 251 7.12 8.39 14.18
C GLY A 251 7.74 7.48 15.22
N VAL A 252 8.56 8.08 16.10
CA VAL A 252 9.37 7.33 17.08
C VAL A 252 8.53 6.43 17.98
N PHE A 253 7.32 6.88 18.35
CA PHE A 253 6.38 6.13 19.20
C PHE A 253 5.08 5.76 18.49
N ALA A 254 5.03 5.86 17.16
CA ALA A 254 3.91 5.41 16.34
C ALA A 254 4.47 4.78 15.07
N TYR A 255 4.78 3.49 15.15
CA TYR A 255 5.28 2.73 14.01
C TYR A 255 4.20 2.57 12.92
N PRO A 256 4.58 2.44 11.64
CA PRO A 256 3.66 2.33 10.50
C PRO A 256 2.44 1.44 10.75
N ARG A 257 2.68 0.23 11.27
CA ARG A 257 1.63 -0.74 11.60
C ARG A 257 0.56 -0.19 12.56
N ALA A 258 0.97 0.50 13.63
CA ALA A 258 0.04 1.03 14.63
C ALA A 258 -0.71 2.28 14.16
N VAL A 259 -0.11 3.05 13.24
CA VAL A 259 -0.77 4.16 12.56
C VAL A 259 -1.82 3.61 11.59
N ALA A 260 -1.43 2.68 10.71
CA ALA A 260 -2.30 2.03 9.75
C ALA A 260 -3.53 1.39 10.40
N LEU A 261 -3.36 0.65 11.51
CA LEU A 261 -4.45 0.03 12.27
C LEU A 261 -5.55 1.01 12.74
N ARG A 262 -5.24 2.31 12.84
CA ARG A 262 -6.17 3.36 13.30
C ARG A 262 -6.63 4.26 12.15
N VAL A 263 -5.71 4.72 11.31
CA VAL A 263 -6.07 5.59 10.18
C VAL A 263 -6.85 4.81 9.13
N ASN A 264 -6.49 3.56 8.84
CA ASN A 264 -7.25 2.76 7.87
C ASN A 264 -8.66 2.43 8.38
N ALA A 265 -8.86 2.26 9.70
CA ALA A 265 -10.18 2.07 10.28
C ALA A 265 -11.07 3.31 10.04
N GLN A 266 -10.54 4.51 10.27
CA GLN A 266 -11.26 5.76 10.00
C GLN A 266 -11.51 5.96 8.49
N LEU A 267 -10.53 5.62 7.66
CA LEU A 267 -10.68 5.63 6.21
C LEU A 267 -11.78 4.66 5.75
N PHE A 268 -11.83 3.45 6.30
CA PHE A 268 -12.85 2.46 6.00
C PHE A 268 -14.24 2.96 6.37
N ASP A 269 -14.40 3.57 7.55
CA ASP A 269 -15.67 4.15 8.00
C ASP A 269 -16.10 5.31 7.09
N TYR A 270 -15.18 6.19 6.72
CA TYR A 270 -15.42 7.29 5.78
C TYR A 270 -15.87 6.77 4.40
N LEU A 271 -15.14 5.82 3.83
CA LEU A 271 -15.47 5.26 2.51
C LEU A 271 -16.83 4.56 2.56
N SER A 272 -17.09 3.78 3.62
CA SER A 272 -18.35 3.07 3.84
C SER A 272 -19.55 4.02 3.85
N ALA A 273 -19.41 5.16 4.54
CA ALA A 273 -20.44 6.20 4.62
C ALA A 273 -20.68 6.94 3.28
N LYS A 274 -19.80 6.77 2.29
CA LYS A 274 -19.85 7.46 0.99
C LYS A 274 -19.97 6.51 -0.21
N THR A 275 -20.21 5.23 0.02
CA THR A 275 -20.29 4.22 -1.06
C THR A 275 -21.38 4.50 -2.10
N ASP A 276 -22.45 5.22 -1.73
CA ASP A 276 -23.51 5.63 -2.66
C ASP A 276 -23.15 6.88 -3.49
N LEU A 277 -22.02 7.54 -3.18
CA LEU A 277 -21.56 8.74 -3.87
C LEU A 277 -20.57 8.35 -4.98
N LYS A 278 -21.01 8.54 -6.23
CA LYS A 278 -20.13 8.45 -7.41
C LYS A 278 -19.24 9.69 -7.47
N GLN A 279 -18.15 9.68 -6.72
CA GLN A 279 -17.22 10.79 -6.64
C GLN A 279 -15.77 10.32 -6.78
N ARG A 280 -14.98 11.21 -7.39
CA ARG A 280 -13.54 11.08 -7.49
C ARG A 280 -12.88 11.42 -6.17
N LEU A 281 -12.01 10.54 -5.68
CA LEU A 281 -11.17 10.76 -4.50
C LEU A 281 -9.67 10.76 -4.84
N GLY A 282 -9.31 10.46 -6.09
CA GLY A 282 -7.92 10.37 -6.53
C GLY A 282 -7.24 9.09 -6.06
N ILE A 283 -5.93 9.14 -5.84
CA ILE A 283 -5.14 8.03 -5.31
C ILE A 283 -5.21 8.03 -3.80
N ILE A 284 -5.60 6.90 -3.21
CA ILE A 284 -5.56 6.67 -1.76
C ILE A 284 -4.42 5.70 -1.47
N CYS A 285 -3.32 6.23 -0.93
CA CYS A 285 -2.08 5.53 -0.72
C CYS A 285 -1.92 5.07 0.73
N MET A 286 -1.93 3.76 0.97
CA MET A 286 -2.07 3.15 2.29
C MET A 286 -0.84 2.32 2.71
N ASP A 287 -0.66 2.18 4.03
CA ASP A 287 0.13 1.09 4.63
C ASP A 287 -0.81 -0.06 5.00
N PHE A 288 -0.38 -1.31 4.78
CA PHE A 288 -1.13 -2.54 5.11
C PHE A 288 -2.61 -2.52 4.67
N PRO A 289 -2.91 -2.22 3.39
CA PRO A 289 -4.30 -2.17 2.92
C PRO A 289 -4.94 -3.56 2.96
N ALA A 290 -6.24 -3.62 3.22
CA ALA A 290 -7.03 -4.83 3.12
C ALA A 290 -7.82 -4.92 1.81
N ALA A 291 -8.10 -6.15 1.37
CA ALA A 291 -8.81 -6.38 0.12
C ALA A 291 -10.22 -5.75 0.09
N PRO A 292 -11.02 -5.79 1.19
CA PRO A 292 -12.30 -5.06 1.24
C PRO A 292 -12.17 -3.54 1.09
N THR A 293 -11.15 -2.92 1.69
CA THR A 293 -10.89 -1.47 1.51
C THR A 293 -10.52 -1.16 0.07
N ILE A 294 -9.63 -1.96 -0.54
CA ILE A 294 -9.25 -1.81 -1.96
C ILE A 294 -10.48 -1.91 -2.86
N GLN A 295 -11.35 -2.89 -2.63
CA GLN A 295 -12.58 -3.04 -3.40
C GLN A 295 -13.52 -1.84 -3.22
N MET A 296 -13.65 -1.31 -2.01
CA MET A 296 -14.43 -0.10 -1.78
C MET A 296 -13.92 1.09 -2.58
N ILE A 297 -12.61 1.29 -2.63
CA ILE A 297 -11.97 2.37 -3.42
C ILE A 297 -12.28 2.19 -4.92
N ILE A 298 -12.21 0.95 -5.42
CA ILE A 298 -12.53 0.59 -6.81
C ILE A 298 -14.01 0.89 -7.12
N ASP A 299 -14.92 0.57 -6.20
CA ASP A 299 -16.37 0.73 -6.39
C ASP A 299 -16.80 2.19 -6.62
N PHE A 300 -16.02 3.19 -6.19
CA PHE A 300 -16.29 4.61 -6.49
C PHE A 300 -16.30 4.92 -8.00
N GLN A 301 -15.70 4.05 -8.82
CA GLN A 301 -15.63 4.20 -10.29
C GLN A 301 -16.78 3.55 -11.03
N LEU A 302 -17.41 2.55 -10.42
CA LEU A 302 -18.31 1.66 -11.13
C LEU A 302 -19.69 2.29 -11.23
N ARG A 303 -20.05 2.75 -12.43
CA ARG A 303 -21.44 3.00 -12.80
C ARG A 303 -22.18 1.68 -12.61
N GLU A 304 -23.13 1.63 -11.65
CA GLU A 304 -23.97 0.48 -11.32
C GLU A 304 -23.95 -0.65 -12.35
N VAL A 305 -23.03 -1.60 -12.16
CA VAL A 305 -23.26 -2.97 -12.57
C VAL A 305 -23.76 -3.66 -11.31
N GLN A 306 -24.96 -4.23 -11.39
CA GLN A 306 -25.62 -4.90 -10.28
C GLN A 306 -24.62 -5.74 -9.46
N ARG A 307 -24.41 -5.33 -8.20
CA ARG A 307 -23.58 -6.09 -7.25
C ARG A 307 -24.13 -7.52 -7.15
N PRO A 308 -23.29 -8.57 -7.25
CA PRO A 308 -23.70 -9.90 -6.82
C PRO A 308 -24.02 -9.83 -5.33
N VAL A 309 -25.25 -10.18 -4.96
CA VAL A 309 -25.66 -10.30 -3.56
C VAL A 309 -24.92 -11.50 -2.97
N PHE A 310 -23.89 -11.26 -2.17
CA PHE A 310 -23.33 -12.30 -1.32
C PHE A 310 -24.30 -12.52 -0.16
N TYR A 311 -25.09 -13.59 -0.24
CA TYR A 311 -25.84 -14.07 0.91
C TYR A 311 -24.83 -14.54 1.97
N ALA A 312 -24.70 -13.77 3.04
CA ALA A 312 -24.11 -14.27 4.28
C ALA A 312 -24.97 -15.45 4.75
N ALA A 313 -24.40 -16.65 4.73
CA ALA A 313 -25.03 -17.82 5.29
C ALA A 313 -25.20 -17.60 6.80
N HIS A 314 -26.41 -17.23 7.22
CA HIS A 314 -26.79 -17.25 8.62
C HIS A 314 -26.75 -18.70 9.12
N HIS A 315 -25.63 -19.08 9.72
CA HIS A 315 -25.57 -20.25 10.60
C HIS A 315 -26.43 -19.95 11.84
N LYS A 316 -27.67 -20.41 11.84
CA LYS A 316 -28.43 -20.61 13.08
C LYS A 316 -27.84 -21.82 13.81
N PRO A 317 -27.46 -21.70 15.10
CA PRO A 317 -27.13 -22.87 15.89
C PRO A 317 -28.44 -23.57 16.30
N SER A 318 -28.69 -24.75 15.73
CA SER A 318 -29.77 -25.64 16.16
C SER A 318 -29.33 -26.40 17.43
N PHE A 319 -29.76 -25.93 18.60
CA PHE A 319 -29.72 -26.73 19.82
C PHE A 319 -30.94 -27.67 19.84
N ASN A 320 -30.72 -28.96 19.52
CA ASN A 320 -31.71 -30.01 19.74
C ASN A 320 -31.50 -30.64 21.12
N TYR A 321 -32.27 -30.20 22.12
CA TYR A 321 -32.46 -30.97 23.35
C TYR A 321 -33.54 -32.04 23.11
N ARG A 322 -33.11 -33.30 23.15
CA ARG A 322 -33.98 -34.50 23.18
C ARG A 322 -34.56 -34.62 24.60
N ILE A 323 -35.87 -34.49 24.76
CA ILE A 323 -36.58 -34.93 25.97
C ILE A 323 -37.43 -36.14 25.60
N SER A 324 -37.20 -37.22 26.34
CA SER A 324 -37.79 -38.55 26.21
C SER A 324 -39.26 -38.59 26.58
N SER A 325 -40.01 -39.41 25.85
CA SER A 325 -41.41 -39.76 26.03
C SER A 325 -41.72 -40.37 27.40
N GLY A 326 -42.78 -39.88 28.06
CA GLY A 326 -43.50 -40.56 29.12
C GLY A 326 -45.01 -40.52 28.84
N ARG A 327 -45.61 -41.68 28.59
CA ARG A 327 -47.06 -41.89 28.38
C ARG A 327 -47.84 -41.57 29.66
N ASN A 328 -49.04 -40.99 29.53
CA ASN A 328 -50.25 -41.58 30.14
C ASN A 328 -51.57 -41.03 29.60
N LYS A 329 -52.55 -41.94 29.52
CA LYS A 329 -53.93 -41.81 29.03
C LYS A 329 -54.84 -41.08 30.05
N MET A 330 -55.90 -40.43 29.56
CA MET A 330 -57.34 -40.55 29.95
C MET A 330 -58.14 -39.36 29.40
N LEU A 331 -59.10 -39.59 28.49
CA LEU A 331 -60.56 -39.75 28.68
C LEU A 331 -61.37 -38.45 28.89
N GLN A 332 -62.22 -38.16 27.88
CA GLN A 332 -63.64 -37.76 27.93
C GLN A 332 -64.18 -36.43 28.54
N HIS A 333 -65.03 -35.78 27.72
CA HIS A 333 -66.27 -34.99 28.00
C HIS A 333 -66.11 -33.51 28.41
N PHE A 334 -66.42 -32.55 27.50
CA PHE A 334 -67.69 -31.79 27.23
C PHE A 334 -68.01 -30.70 28.28
N PRO A 335 -68.69 -29.58 27.91
CA PRO A 335 -69.03 -29.04 26.59
C PRO A 335 -68.20 -27.83 26.16
#